data_AF-A0AAU2GPS2-F1
#
_entry.id   AF-A0AAU2GPS2-F1
#
_cell.length_a   1.000
_cell.length_b   1.000
_cell.length_c   1.000
_cell.angle_alpha   90.00
_cell.angle_beta   90.00
_cell.angle_gamma   90.00
#
_symmetry.space_group_name_H-M   'P 1'
#
loop_
_entity.id
_entity.type
_entity.pdbx_description
1 polymer ?
#
loop_
_entity_poly.entity_id
_entity_poly.type
_entity_poly.pdbx_seq_one_letter_code
_entity_poly.pdbx_strand_id
1 'polypeptide(L)'
;MPTRVSLPPRRSLPALRFAALLAMLASVVVFSSGAPQARAAPACAVLSAGAAPQANSAVNAACGLIGTPYSWGGGHGGQPGPTYGICDPSNGAPNDCHVRGLDCSGMVRHAYYLAVGSDVINGVTRTQWTSSRAVARFYRSDGTAPLLPGDLVFFGNTPSTIHHVAIYLGQGQIAEAPYSGGRVQVSALSSHGDYYGAIRLYGPGGGSPAPGGGRYWVDTFANASVYGSPTGTSSTGTLYKGTNYVFCKAWGREVRSGSSFNHWWLKTDPDVGPAGQWVSAYYLSRWGNDVAKDNNGAVIRDC
;
A
#
# COMPACT_ATOMS: atom_id res chain seq x y z
N MET A 1 -9.84 -86.79 43.50
CA MET A 1 -8.88 -87.15 42.42
C MET A 1 -8.07 -85.91 42.07
N PRO A 2 -6.78 -85.86 42.47
CA PRO A 2 -5.88 -84.78 42.10
C PRO A 2 -5.07 -85.18 40.85
N THR A 3 -4.89 -84.28 39.88
CA THR A 3 -3.96 -84.54 38.77
C THR A 3 -3.13 -83.30 38.50
N ARG A 4 -1.92 -83.33 39.06
CA ARG A 4 -0.76 -82.55 38.61
C ARG A 4 -0.36 -83.03 37.21
N VAL A 5 0.00 -82.10 36.33
CA VAL A 5 0.80 -82.34 35.12
C VAL A 5 1.76 -81.15 35.02
N SER A 6 3.00 -81.22 35.51
CA SER A 6 4.23 -81.79 34.90
C SER A 6 4.67 -81.07 33.61
N LEU A 7 5.67 -80.20 33.77
CA LEU A 7 6.49 -79.61 32.70
C LEU A 7 7.54 -80.62 32.19
N PRO A 8 7.82 -80.70 30.88
CA PRO A 8 9.02 -81.32 30.35
C PRO A 8 10.00 -80.29 29.71
N PRO A 9 11.25 -80.71 29.39
CA PRO A 9 12.45 -79.92 29.63
C PRO A 9 13.01 -79.17 28.41
N ARG A 10 13.89 -78.19 28.69
CA ARG A 10 14.81 -77.58 27.72
C ARG A 10 15.82 -78.61 27.20
N ARG A 11 16.00 -78.68 25.88
CA ARG A 11 17.19 -79.29 25.26
C ARG A 11 17.75 -78.43 24.14
N SER A 12 19.07 -78.48 24.09
CA SER A 12 20.08 -77.74 23.37
C SER A 12 20.11 -77.92 21.86
N LEU A 13 20.61 -76.88 21.18
CA LEU A 13 21.01 -76.81 19.76
C LEU A 13 22.06 -77.87 19.38
N PRO A 14 22.15 -78.19 18.07
CA PRO A 14 23.46 -78.20 17.42
C PRO A 14 23.49 -77.41 16.11
N ALA A 15 24.72 -77.11 15.69
CA ALA A 15 25.09 -76.18 14.64
C ALA A 15 25.37 -76.85 13.28
N LEU A 16 25.43 -75.98 12.25
CA LEU A 16 26.08 -76.12 10.93
C LEU A 16 25.44 -77.05 9.86
N ARG A 17 25.20 -76.51 8.64
CA ARG A 17 26.08 -76.65 7.45
C ARG A 17 25.47 -76.07 6.14
N PHE A 18 26.28 -75.24 5.45
CA PHE A 18 26.45 -74.99 3.98
C PHE A 18 25.24 -74.57 3.10
N ALA A 19 25.19 -73.34 2.58
CA ALA A 19 25.78 -72.80 1.32
C ALA A 19 24.86 -72.91 0.08
N ALA A 20 24.29 -71.78 -0.40
CA ALA A 20 24.49 -71.15 -1.73
C ALA A 20 23.13 -71.13 -2.48
N LEU A 21 22.69 -70.20 -3.33
CA LEU A 21 23.23 -69.01 -3.99
C LEU A 21 22.02 -68.20 -4.57
N LEU A 22 22.17 -66.87 -4.64
CA LEU A 22 21.62 -65.90 -5.60
C LEU A 22 20.14 -65.42 -5.64
N ALA A 23 20.05 -64.08 -5.57
CA ALA A 23 19.25 -63.15 -6.38
C ALA A 23 17.87 -62.69 -5.85
N MET A 24 17.85 -61.49 -5.25
CA MET A 24 16.93 -60.39 -5.55
C MET A 24 17.40 -59.13 -4.81
N LEU A 25 18.30 -58.37 -5.44
CA LEU A 25 18.48 -56.94 -5.12
C LEU A 25 17.37 -56.18 -5.83
N ALA A 26 16.25 -55.97 -5.14
CA ALA A 26 15.28 -54.97 -5.56
C ALA A 26 15.73 -53.61 -5.02
N SER A 27 16.31 -52.81 -5.91
CA SER A 27 16.66 -51.41 -5.70
C SER A 27 15.41 -50.64 -5.26
N VAL A 28 15.34 -50.27 -3.98
CA VAL A 28 14.45 -49.19 -3.55
C VAL A 28 15.15 -47.89 -3.92
N VAL A 29 14.97 -47.48 -5.18
CA VAL A 29 15.14 -46.07 -5.53
C VAL A 29 13.95 -45.37 -4.91
N VAL A 30 14.15 -44.85 -3.69
CA VAL A 30 13.25 -43.84 -3.15
C VAL A 30 13.42 -42.63 -4.06
N PHE A 31 12.51 -42.45 -5.01
CA PHE A 31 12.28 -41.14 -5.60
C PHE A 31 11.80 -40.26 -4.45
N SER A 32 12.74 -39.60 -3.79
CA SER A 32 12.45 -38.41 -3.01
C SER A 32 12.06 -37.33 -4.01
N SER A 33 10.82 -37.41 -4.49
CA SER A 33 10.11 -36.26 -5.01
C SER A 33 10.13 -35.25 -3.88
N GLY A 34 11.10 -34.32 -3.92
CA GLY A 34 11.14 -33.20 -3.02
C GLY A 34 9.82 -32.48 -3.19
N ALA A 35 8.89 -32.69 -2.26
CA ALA A 35 7.78 -31.77 -2.09
C ALA A 35 8.42 -30.37 -2.07
N PRO A 36 7.93 -29.40 -2.85
CA PRO A 36 8.46 -28.05 -2.78
C PRO A 36 8.43 -27.67 -1.30
N GLN A 37 9.60 -27.42 -0.72
CA GLN A 37 9.68 -26.85 0.62
C GLN A 37 8.74 -25.67 0.61
N ALA A 38 7.71 -25.71 1.46
CA ALA A 38 6.89 -24.56 1.73
C ALA A 38 7.86 -23.46 2.14
N ARG A 39 8.17 -22.54 1.21
CA ARG A 39 8.95 -21.36 1.54
C ARG A 39 8.15 -20.72 2.67
N ALA A 40 8.77 -20.57 3.84
CA ALA A 40 8.22 -19.72 4.88
C ALA A 40 7.79 -18.43 4.19
N ALA A 41 6.54 -17.99 4.42
CA ALA A 41 6.06 -16.74 3.86
C ALA A 41 7.15 -15.69 4.16
N PRO A 42 7.65 -14.97 3.13
CA PRO A 42 8.71 -14.01 3.37
C PRO A 42 8.24 -13.06 4.46
N ALA A 43 9.11 -12.84 5.45
CA ALA A 43 8.84 -11.87 6.51
C ALA A 43 8.45 -10.53 5.87
N CYS A 44 7.56 -9.79 6.53
CA CYS A 44 7.10 -8.51 5.97
C CYS A 44 8.29 -7.61 5.65
N ALA A 45 8.43 -7.26 4.36
CA ALA A 45 9.49 -6.40 3.84
C ALA A 45 9.13 -5.90 2.44
N VAL A 46 10.00 -5.08 1.86
CA VAL A 46 10.00 -4.78 0.41
C VAL A 46 10.56 -6.00 -0.33
N LEU A 47 9.70 -6.73 -1.06
CA LEU A 47 10.03 -8.04 -1.64
C LEU A 47 10.44 -7.98 -3.12
N SER A 48 10.37 -6.81 -3.76
CA SER A 48 10.85 -6.61 -5.12
C SER A 48 11.42 -5.20 -5.32
N ALA A 49 12.32 -5.03 -6.28
CA ALA A 49 12.90 -3.74 -6.60
C ALA A 49 11.95 -2.86 -7.44
N GLY A 50 12.33 -1.60 -7.67
CA GLY A 50 11.67 -0.69 -8.60
C GLY A 50 10.66 0.28 -7.98
N ALA A 51 10.23 0.06 -6.75
CA ALA A 51 9.34 0.97 -6.03
C ALA A 51 10.04 2.29 -5.64
N ALA A 52 9.23 3.36 -5.51
CA ALA A 52 9.69 4.63 -4.99
C ALA A 52 10.16 4.51 -3.52
N PRO A 53 11.18 5.28 -3.08
CA PRO A 53 11.52 5.43 -1.66
C PRO A 53 10.33 5.61 -0.71
N GLN A 54 9.35 6.46 -1.04
CA GLN A 54 8.14 6.65 -0.22
C GLN A 54 7.28 5.40 -0.14
N ALA A 55 7.15 4.68 -1.26
CA ALA A 55 6.41 3.42 -1.32
C ALA A 55 7.12 2.32 -0.52
N ASN A 56 8.46 2.26 -0.58
CA ASN A 56 9.27 1.39 0.27
C ASN A 56 9.14 1.74 1.76
N SER A 57 9.14 3.03 2.10
CA SER A 57 8.87 3.49 3.47
C SER A 57 7.46 3.13 3.94
N ALA A 58 6.46 3.21 3.07
CA ALA A 58 5.09 2.80 3.39
C ALA A 58 4.98 1.29 3.62
N VAL A 59 5.70 0.48 2.83
CA VAL A 59 5.83 -0.95 3.08
C VAL A 59 6.49 -1.22 4.43
N ASN A 60 7.63 -0.58 4.73
CA ASN A 60 8.30 -0.75 6.03
C ASN A 60 7.41 -0.31 7.20
N ALA A 61 6.67 0.79 7.04
CA ALA A 61 5.70 1.24 8.03
C ALA A 61 4.59 0.20 8.23
N ALA A 62 4.01 -0.34 7.15
CA ALA A 62 3.02 -1.41 7.21
C ALA A 62 3.56 -2.66 7.92
N CYS A 63 4.82 -3.00 7.69
CA CYS A 63 5.49 -4.10 8.39
C CYS A 63 5.67 -3.83 9.89
N GLY A 64 5.89 -2.57 10.29
CA GLY A 64 5.87 -2.16 11.69
C GLY A 64 4.49 -2.25 12.36
N LEU A 65 3.41 -2.35 11.58
CA LEU A 65 2.04 -2.47 12.08
C LEU A 65 1.59 -3.93 12.26
N ILE A 66 2.36 -4.92 11.79
CA ILE A 66 2.00 -6.35 11.91
C ILE A 66 1.71 -6.71 13.37
N GLY A 67 0.60 -7.41 13.60
CA GLY A 67 0.10 -7.77 14.93
C GLY A 67 -0.85 -6.74 15.55
N THR A 68 -0.96 -5.52 15.00
CA THR A 68 -1.95 -4.53 15.45
C THR A 68 -3.36 -5.12 15.31
N PRO A 69 -4.23 -5.02 16.33
CA PRO A 69 -5.60 -5.51 16.24
C PRO A 69 -6.36 -4.89 15.06
N TYR A 70 -7.16 -5.70 14.39
CA TYR A 70 -8.20 -5.15 13.52
C TYR A 70 -9.25 -4.44 14.38
N SER A 71 -9.79 -3.34 13.88
CA SER A 71 -10.97 -2.70 14.46
C SER A 71 -11.77 -2.03 13.36
N TRP A 72 -13.03 -2.43 13.17
CA TRP A 72 -13.95 -1.90 12.17
C TRP A 72 -14.12 -0.38 12.32
N GLY A 73 -13.77 0.40 11.29
CA GLY A 73 -13.74 1.87 11.37
C GLY A 73 -12.53 2.46 12.11
N GLY A 74 -11.61 1.62 12.57
CA GLY A 74 -10.37 2.03 13.24
C GLY A 74 -9.37 2.65 12.26
N GLY A 75 -8.64 3.69 12.68
CA GLY A 75 -7.65 4.37 11.83
C GLY A 75 -8.12 5.69 11.22
N HIS A 76 -9.37 6.08 11.47
CA HIS A 76 -10.03 7.23 10.84
C HIS A 76 -10.17 8.46 11.75
N GLY A 77 -9.40 8.52 12.84
CA GLY A 77 -9.33 9.71 13.70
C GLY A 77 -8.77 10.95 12.98
N GLY A 78 -8.81 12.10 13.67
CA GLY A 78 -8.28 13.37 13.15
C GLY A 78 -6.80 13.30 12.72
N GLN A 79 -6.02 12.42 13.36
CA GLN A 79 -4.70 11.99 12.89
C GLN A 79 -4.73 10.50 12.53
N PRO A 80 -4.05 10.06 11.45
CA PRO A 80 -3.93 8.65 11.11
C PRO A 80 -3.24 7.84 12.22
N GLY A 81 -3.84 6.73 12.63
CA GLY A 81 -3.28 5.82 13.65
C GLY A 81 -4.38 5.03 14.36
N PRO A 82 -4.03 4.02 15.19
CA PRO A 82 -5.02 3.16 15.81
C PRO A 82 -6.04 3.93 16.65
N THR A 83 -7.33 3.67 16.41
CA THR A 83 -8.45 4.25 17.17
C THR A 83 -9.39 3.14 17.62
N TYR A 84 -10.29 3.44 18.55
CA TYR A 84 -11.46 2.57 18.75
C TYR A 84 -12.31 2.57 17.48
N GLY A 85 -12.88 1.41 17.18
CA GLY A 85 -13.74 1.21 16.03
C GLY A 85 -15.20 1.48 16.36
N ILE A 86 -16.08 0.84 15.59
CA ILE A 86 -17.53 0.90 15.70
C ILE A 86 -18.05 -0.51 15.94
N CYS A 87 -18.97 -0.65 16.90
CA CYS A 87 -19.67 -1.91 17.10
C CYS A 87 -20.76 -2.03 16.03
N ASP A 88 -20.56 -2.97 15.12
CA ASP A 88 -21.45 -3.22 13.99
C ASP A 88 -21.69 -4.73 13.83
N PRO A 89 -22.62 -5.31 14.62
CA PRO A 89 -22.96 -6.72 14.52
C PRO A 89 -23.42 -7.13 13.13
N SER A 90 -24.02 -6.21 12.36
CA SER A 90 -24.53 -6.50 11.01
C SER A 90 -23.40 -6.75 10.00
N ASN A 91 -22.22 -6.17 10.25
CA ASN A 91 -21.00 -6.38 9.47
C ASN A 91 -19.99 -7.31 10.15
N GLY A 92 -20.42 -8.11 11.15
CA GLY A 92 -19.55 -9.07 11.84
C GLY A 92 -18.53 -8.43 12.80
N ALA A 93 -18.75 -7.18 13.20
CA ALA A 93 -17.90 -6.42 14.12
C ALA A 93 -18.62 -6.06 15.44
N PRO A 94 -19.23 -7.03 16.16
CA PRO A 94 -20.08 -6.71 17.31
C PRO A 94 -19.34 -6.05 18.49
N ASN A 95 -18.01 -6.17 18.55
CA ASN A 95 -17.20 -5.74 19.70
C ASN A 95 -16.12 -4.70 19.35
N ASP A 96 -16.04 -4.24 18.10
CA ASP A 96 -14.88 -3.47 17.63
C ASP A 96 -14.84 -2.03 18.20
N CYS A 97 -15.97 -1.51 18.71
CA CYS A 97 -15.96 -0.27 19.49
C CYS A 97 -15.16 -0.35 20.81
N HIS A 98 -14.77 -1.55 21.24
CA HIS A 98 -13.91 -1.77 22.41
C HIS A 98 -12.47 -2.16 22.02
N VAL A 99 -12.17 -2.25 20.72
CA VAL A 99 -10.85 -2.64 20.21
C VAL A 99 -10.16 -1.40 19.64
N ARG A 100 -9.00 -1.03 20.21
CA ARG A 100 -8.15 0.01 19.64
C ARG A 100 -7.26 -0.60 18.55
N GLY A 101 -7.56 -0.29 17.29
CA GLY A 101 -6.97 -0.97 16.14
C GLY A 101 -7.12 -0.19 14.84
N LEU A 102 -6.92 -0.90 13.73
CA LEU A 102 -7.00 -0.37 12.36
C LEU A 102 -7.91 -1.25 11.51
N ASP A 103 -8.78 -0.66 10.71
CA ASP A 103 -9.40 -1.36 9.58
C ASP A 103 -8.46 -1.37 8.37
N CYS A 104 -8.89 -1.98 7.27
CA CYS A 104 -8.07 -2.12 6.06
C CYS A 104 -7.62 -0.76 5.49
N SER A 105 -8.56 0.17 5.30
CA SER A 105 -8.28 1.52 4.77
C SER A 105 -7.55 2.41 5.77
N GLY A 106 -7.82 2.26 7.07
CA GLY A 106 -7.15 2.95 8.16
C GLY A 106 -5.70 2.50 8.34
N MET A 107 -5.42 1.21 8.14
CA MET A 107 -4.06 0.66 8.11
C MET A 107 -3.25 1.25 6.95
N VAL A 108 -3.84 1.26 5.75
CA VAL A 108 -3.23 1.89 4.56
C VAL A 108 -2.93 3.37 4.79
N ARG A 109 -3.93 4.11 5.29
CA ARG A 109 -3.82 5.55 5.63
C ARG A 109 -2.69 5.79 6.61
N HIS A 110 -2.61 5.00 7.68
CA HIS A 110 -1.61 5.16 8.72
C HIS A 110 -0.19 4.80 8.24
N ALA A 111 -0.02 3.70 7.50
CA ALA A 111 1.27 3.30 6.95
C ALA A 111 1.85 4.39 6.03
N TYR A 112 1.02 4.96 5.15
CA TYR A 112 1.44 6.05 4.29
C TYR A 112 1.72 7.34 5.06
N TYR A 113 0.92 7.67 6.09
CA TYR A 113 1.18 8.81 6.97
C TYR A 113 2.54 8.71 7.66
N LEU A 114 2.88 7.54 8.22
CA LEU A 114 4.19 7.29 8.84
C LEU A 114 5.34 7.42 7.84
N ALA A 115 5.12 7.02 6.59
CA ALA A 115 6.13 7.05 5.54
C ALA A 115 6.44 8.45 5.02
N VAL A 116 5.44 9.33 4.92
CA VAL A 116 5.57 10.62 4.22
C VAL A 116 5.29 11.85 5.09
N GLY A 117 4.82 11.66 6.32
CA GLY A 117 4.55 12.72 7.29
C GLY A 117 3.27 13.52 7.05
N SER A 118 2.43 13.11 6.10
CA SER A 118 1.16 13.78 5.79
C SER A 118 0.06 12.78 5.38
N ASP A 119 -1.21 13.16 5.56
CA ASP A 119 -2.35 12.29 5.27
C ASP A 119 -2.67 12.28 3.77
N VAL A 120 -2.00 11.39 3.03
CA VAL A 120 -2.05 11.35 1.57
C VAL A 120 -3.18 10.49 0.99
N ILE A 121 -3.81 9.63 1.79
CA ILE A 121 -4.79 8.64 1.31
C ILE A 121 -5.95 8.46 2.29
N ASN A 122 -6.47 9.57 2.80
CA ASN A 122 -7.63 9.59 3.70
C ASN A 122 -8.89 8.96 3.05
N GLY A 123 -9.85 8.61 3.91
CA GLY A 123 -11.14 8.04 3.54
C GLY A 123 -11.15 6.52 3.62
N VAL A 124 -12.28 5.94 3.26
CA VAL A 124 -12.52 4.50 3.25
C VAL A 124 -12.03 3.86 1.96
N THR A 125 -11.98 2.53 1.93
CA THR A 125 -11.54 1.70 0.79
C THR A 125 -12.02 2.22 -0.57
N ARG A 126 -13.32 2.49 -0.72
CA ARG A 126 -13.91 2.96 -1.99
C ARG A 126 -13.41 4.34 -2.42
N THR A 127 -13.23 5.27 -1.49
CA THR A 127 -12.71 6.61 -1.79
C THR A 127 -11.20 6.59 -2.03
N GLN A 128 -10.47 5.66 -1.40
CA GLN A 128 -9.05 5.46 -1.66
C GLN A 128 -8.82 4.96 -3.09
N TRP A 129 -9.66 4.05 -3.60
CA TRP A 129 -9.59 3.58 -5.00
C TRP A 129 -9.69 4.73 -6.02
N THR A 130 -10.63 5.65 -5.82
CA THR A 130 -10.85 6.79 -6.72
C THR A 130 -9.94 7.98 -6.42
N SER A 131 -8.98 7.85 -5.50
CA SER A 131 -8.09 8.94 -5.09
C SER A 131 -7.41 9.60 -6.28
N SER A 132 -7.51 10.92 -6.36
CA SER A 132 -6.85 11.74 -7.39
C SER A 132 -5.32 11.72 -7.29
N ARG A 133 -4.76 11.24 -6.17
CA ARG A 133 -3.31 11.09 -5.97
C ARG A 133 -2.72 9.84 -6.65
N ALA A 134 -3.56 8.95 -7.19
CA ALA A 134 -3.08 7.81 -7.94
C ALA A 134 -2.38 8.24 -9.24
N VAL A 135 -1.14 7.82 -9.41
CA VAL A 135 -0.24 8.11 -10.54
C VAL A 135 -0.36 7.07 -11.64
N ALA A 136 -0.81 5.87 -11.26
CA ALA A 136 -1.18 4.80 -12.14
C ALA A 136 -2.35 4.04 -11.51
N ARG A 137 -3.21 3.47 -12.36
CA ARG A 137 -4.25 2.52 -11.97
C ARG A 137 -4.12 1.29 -12.85
N PHE A 138 -4.16 0.14 -12.21
CA PHE A 138 -4.12 -1.18 -12.82
C PHE A 138 -5.43 -1.89 -12.51
N TYR A 139 -5.94 -2.64 -13.46
CA TYR A 139 -7.16 -3.42 -13.31
C TYR A 139 -6.82 -4.90 -13.29
N ARG A 140 -7.77 -5.74 -12.88
CA ARG A 140 -7.62 -7.21 -12.93
C ARG A 140 -7.11 -7.71 -14.29
N SER A 141 -7.52 -7.08 -15.40
CA SER A 141 -7.07 -7.41 -16.76
C SER A 141 -5.57 -7.25 -16.99
N ASP A 142 -4.91 -6.37 -16.23
CA ASP A 142 -3.46 -6.13 -16.31
C ASP A 142 -2.66 -7.16 -15.48
N GLY A 143 -3.36 -8.00 -14.71
CA GLY A 143 -2.76 -8.94 -13.78
C GLY A 143 -2.02 -8.25 -12.63
N THR A 144 -1.01 -8.94 -12.09
CA THR A 144 -0.17 -8.44 -10.98
C THR A 144 1.27 -8.13 -11.41
N ALA A 145 1.64 -8.44 -12.65
CA ALA A 145 2.96 -8.17 -13.22
C ALA A 145 3.40 -6.69 -13.13
N PRO A 146 2.52 -5.67 -13.33
CA PRO A 146 2.95 -4.28 -13.27
C PRO A 146 3.08 -3.73 -11.83
N LEU A 147 2.67 -4.50 -10.82
CA LEU A 147 2.62 -4.03 -9.43
C LEU A 147 4.01 -3.90 -8.83
N LEU A 148 4.20 -2.87 -8.02
CA LEU A 148 5.41 -2.58 -7.27
C LEU A 148 5.10 -2.44 -5.78
N PRO A 149 6.07 -2.72 -4.89
CA PRO A 149 5.86 -2.57 -3.47
C PRO A 149 5.35 -1.17 -3.12
N GLY A 150 4.35 -1.12 -2.24
CA GLY A 150 3.63 0.10 -1.84
C GLY A 150 2.39 0.41 -2.68
N ASP A 151 2.16 -0.24 -3.82
CA ASP A 151 0.88 -0.12 -4.52
C ASP A 151 -0.26 -0.57 -3.60
N LEU A 152 -1.38 0.14 -3.64
CA LEU A 152 -2.58 -0.25 -2.91
C LEU A 152 -3.39 -1.18 -3.79
N VAL A 153 -3.64 -2.40 -3.32
CA VAL A 153 -4.45 -3.39 -4.03
C VAL A 153 -5.84 -3.43 -3.42
N PHE A 154 -6.85 -3.52 -4.28
CA PHE A 154 -8.26 -3.42 -3.91
C PHE A 154 -9.00 -4.70 -4.30
N PHE A 155 -9.98 -5.07 -3.50
CA PHE A 155 -10.74 -6.31 -3.66
C PHE A 155 -12.25 -6.02 -3.74
N GLY A 156 -12.89 -6.64 -4.73
CA GLY A 156 -14.28 -6.48 -5.11
C GLY A 156 -14.51 -6.88 -6.58
N ASN A 157 -15.76 -7.04 -6.99
CA ASN A 157 -16.09 -7.44 -8.37
C ASN A 157 -16.35 -6.23 -9.29
N THR A 158 -16.72 -5.09 -8.72
CA THR A 158 -17.06 -3.84 -9.40
C THR A 158 -16.58 -2.66 -8.55
N PRO A 159 -16.43 -1.45 -9.12
CA PRO A 159 -16.07 -0.26 -8.32
C PRO A 159 -16.95 -0.04 -7.09
N SER A 160 -18.26 -0.31 -7.20
CA SER A 160 -19.24 -0.12 -6.13
C SER A 160 -19.17 -1.20 -5.05
N THR A 161 -18.60 -2.37 -5.37
CA THR A 161 -18.47 -3.52 -4.45
C THR A 161 -17.05 -3.70 -3.91
N ILE A 162 -16.13 -2.74 -4.18
CA ILE A 162 -14.82 -2.71 -3.53
C ILE A 162 -15.04 -2.61 -2.01
N HIS A 163 -14.58 -3.62 -1.28
CA HIS A 163 -14.80 -3.74 0.16
C HIS A 163 -13.49 -3.79 0.96
N HIS A 164 -12.38 -4.21 0.34
CA HIS A 164 -11.10 -4.36 1.02
C HIS A 164 -9.93 -3.74 0.26
N VAL A 165 -8.91 -3.31 1.00
CA VAL A 165 -7.66 -2.72 0.48
C VAL A 165 -6.46 -3.19 1.29
N ALA A 166 -5.33 -3.40 0.62
CA ALA A 166 -4.08 -3.81 1.24
C ALA A 166 -2.88 -3.12 0.57
N ILE A 167 -1.70 -3.19 1.20
CA ILE A 167 -0.44 -2.71 0.63
C ILE A 167 0.30 -3.88 -0.02
N TYR A 168 0.60 -3.79 -1.31
CA TYR A 168 1.41 -4.78 -2.01
C TYR A 168 2.87 -4.73 -1.53
N LEU A 169 3.44 -5.89 -1.23
CA LEU A 169 4.82 -6.02 -0.73
C LEU A 169 5.79 -6.42 -1.85
N GLY A 170 5.28 -6.84 -3.01
CA GLY A 170 6.05 -7.55 -4.03
C GLY A 170 5.84 -9.07 -3.94
N GLN A 171 6.22 -9.79 -4.99
CA GLN A 171 6.20 -11.27 -5.03
C GLN A 171 4.84 -11.89 -4.68
N GLY A 172 3.74 -11.23 -5.05
CA GLY A 172 2.39 -11.74 -4.76
C GLY A 172 2.01 -11.69 -3.27
N GLN A 173 2.71 -10.91 -2.44
CA GLN A 173 2.39 -10.74 -1.01
C GLN A 173 1.79 -9.37 -0.73
N ILE A 174 0.95 -9.29 0.29
CA ILE A 174 0.29 -8.08 0.76
C ILE A 174 0.40 -7.96 2.28
N ALA A 175 0.44 -6.73 2.80
CA ALA A 175 0.15 -6.43 4.20
C ALA A 175 -1.28 -5.90 4.31
N GLU A 176 -2.08 -6.50 5.19
CA GLU A 176 -3.51 -6.18 5.32
C GLU A 176 -3.99 -6.23 6.78
N ALA A 177 -5.06 -5.50 7.07
CA ALA A 177 -5.89 -5.69 8.27
C ALA A 177 -7.18 -6.40 7.82
N PRO A 178 -7.31 -7.73 8.04
CA PRO A 178 -8.21 -8.54 7.21
C PRO A 178 -9.67 -8.56 7.64
N TYR A 179 -9.96 -8.64 8.94
CA TYR A 179 -11.32 -8.78 9.47
C TYR A 179 -11.40 -8.58 10.99
N SER A 180 -12.60 -8.32 11.50
CA SER A 180 -12.95 -8.24 12.94
C SER A 180 -12.46 -9.45 13.74
N GLY A 181 -11.74 -9.21 14.83
CA GLY A 181 -11.05 -10.25 15.62
C GLY A 181 -9.69 -10.70 15.08
N GLY A 182 -9.34 -10.29 13.86
CA GLY A 182 -8.03 -10.51 13.25
C GLY A 182 -6.97 -9.49 13.68
N ARG A 183 -5.80 -9.58 13.05
CA ARG A 183 -4.67 -8.65 13.24
C ARG A 183 -4.06 -8.29 11.90
N VAL A 184 -3.37 -7.16 11.85
CA VAL A 184 -2.55 -6.80 10.70
C VAL A 184 -1.56 -7.92 10.44
N GLN A 185 -1.52 -8.43 9.22
CA GLN A 185 -0.74 -9.62 8.85
C GLN A 185 -0.23 -9.54 7.40
N VAL A 186 0.69 -10.45 7.06
CA VAL A 186 1.09 -10.71 5.67
C VAL A 186 0.25 -11.86 5.12
N SER A 187 -0.28 -11.68 3.92
CA SER A 187 -1.02 -12.70 3.18
C SER A 187 -0.55 -12.77 1.73
N ALA A 188 -0.83 -13.87 1.05
CA ALA A 188 -0.72 -13.93 -0.39
C ALA A 188 -1.85 -13.11 -1.03
N LEU A 189 -1.56 -12.28 -2.04
CA LEU A 189 -2.59 -11.56 -2.81
C LEU A 189 -3.64 -12.54 -3.36
N SER A 190 -3.20 -13.73 -3.79
CA SER A 190 -4.06 -14.79 -4.31
C SER A 190 -5.01 -15.42 -3.28
N SER A 191 -4.89 -15.12 -1.98
CA SER A 191 -5.89 -15.55 -1.00
C SER A 191 -7.24 -14.83 -1.17
N HIS A 192 -7.26 -13.75 -1.94
CA HIS A 192 -8.47 -13.01 -2.30
C HIS A 192 -8.81 -13.25 -3.78
N GLY A 193 -9.88 -14.03 -4.04
CA GLY A 193 -10.29 -14.37 -5.41
C GLY A 193 -10.88 -13.20 -6.20
N ASP A 194 -11.20 -12.11 -5.52
CA ASP A 194 -11.88 -10.94 -6.05
C ASP A 194 -10.96 -9.71 -6.20
N TYR A 195 -9.66 -9.91 -6.47
CA TYR A 195 -8.75 -8.82 -6.82
C TYR A 195 -9.33 -7.92 -7.93
N TYR A 196 -9.65 -6.67 -7.59
CA TYR A 196 -10.26 -5.72 -8.51
C TYR A 196 -9.22 -5.00 -9.36
N GLY A 197 -8.14 -4.55 -8.71
CA GLY A 197 -7.11 -3.72 -9.31
C GLY A 197 -6.20 -3.12 -8.26
N ALA A 198 -5.32 -2.23 -8.69
CA ALA A 198 -4.40 -1.52 -7.81
C ALA A 198 -4.21 -0.06 -8.22
N ILE A 199 -3.81 0.77 -7.28
CA ILE A 199 -3.36 2.14 -7.56
C ILE A 199 -1.94 2.34 -7.04
N ARG A 200 -1.16 3.13 -7.78
CA ARG A 200 0.18 3.56 -7.37
C ARG A 200 0.14 5.00 -6.90
N LEU A 201 0.67 5.29 -5.71
CA LEU A 201 0.76 6.66 -5.19
C LEU A 201 2.09 7.35 -5.52
N TYR A 202 3.18 6.58 -5.68
CA TYR A 202 4.53 7.09 -5.96
C TYR A 202 5.21 6.24 -7.04
N GLY A 203 5.74 6.87 -8.09
CA GLY A 203 6.37 6.18 -9.22
C GLY A 203 7.86 5.83 -9.01
N PRO A 204 8.43 4.87 -9.77
CA PRO A 204 9.87 4.58 -9.75
C PRO A 204 10.68 5.87 -10.00
N GLY A 205 11.46 6.31 -9.01
CA GLY A 205 12.17 7.61 -9.05
C GLY A 205 12.07 8.46 -7.78
N GLY A 206 11.30 8.03 -6.76
CA GLY A 206 11.32 8.66 -5.44
C GLY A 206 10.69 10.04 -5.36
N GLY A 207 9.92 10.41 -6.38
CA GLY A 207 9.07 11.57 -6.31
C GLY A 207 7.70 11.21 -5.74
N SER A 208 7.13 12.10 -4.92
CA SER A 208 5.69 12.39 -5.04
C SER A 208 5.37 12.51 -6.53
N PRO A 209 4.24 12.01 -7.03
CA PRO A 209 4.07 11.62 -8.43
C PRO A 209 4.86 12.42 -9.47
N ALA A 210 5.63 11.73 -10.31
CA ALA A 210 6.05 12.31 -11.58
C ALA A 210 4.82 12.39 -12.52
N PRO A 211 4.78 13.36 -13.45
CA PRO A 211 3.62 13.69 -14.29
C PRO A 211 3.19 12.60 -15.27
N GLY A 212 2.39 11.62 -14.84
CA GLY A 212 1.49 10.94 -15.76
C GLY A 212 0.41 11.94 -16.20
N GLY A 213 0.46 12.40 -17.46
CA GLY A 213 -0.55 13.29 -18.05
C GLY A 213 -0.27 14.80 -17.97
N GLY A 214 1.00 15.23 -17.82
CA GLY A 214 1.37 16.64 -17.88
C GLY A 214 1.03 17.45 -16.61
N ARG A 215 1.08 16.82 -15.44
CA ARG A 215 0.84 17.41 -14.10
C ARG A 215 2.00 17.24 -13.12
N TYR A 216 2.47 18.33 -12.51
CA TYR A 216 3.48 18.43 -11.46
C TYR A 216 2.82 18.61 -10.10
N TRP A 217 3.32 17.96 -9.05
CA TRP A 217 2.73 18.09 -7.71
C TRP A 217 3.46 19.12 -6.88
N VAL A 218 2.70 19.95 -6.18
CA VAL A 218 3.21 21.09 -5.42
C VAL A 218 2.48 21.21 -4.09
N ASP A 219 3.19 21.53 -3.02
CA ASP A 219 2.61 21.81 -1.71
C ASP A 219 2.45 23.33 -1.51
N THR A 220 1.23 23.80 -1.27
CA THR A 220 0.95 25.21 -0.96
C THR A 220 0.89 25.43 0.55
N PHE A 221 1.49 26.52 1.06
CA PHE A 221 1.53 26.78 2.51
C PHE A 221 0.26 27.47 3.05
N ALA A 222 -0.57 28.02 2.18
CA ALA A 222 -1.82 28.71 2.49
C ALA A 222 -2.84 28.56 1.35
N ASN A 223 -4.10 28.88 1.64
CA ASN A 223 -5.11 29.05 0.61
C ASN A 223 -4.68 30.20 -0.32
N ALA A 224 -4.79 29.99 -1.61
CA ALA A 224 -4.28 30.89 -2.63
C ALA A 224 -5.40 31.30 -3.58
N SER A 225 -5.54 32.60 -3.82
CA SER A 225 -6.40 33.10 -4.90
C SER A 225 -5.87 32.61 -6.25
N VAL A 226 -6.79 32.20 -7.14
CA VAL A 226 -6.47 31.87 -8.53
C VAL A 226 -7.07 32.88 -9.50
N TYR A 227 -6.50 32.94 -10.71
CA TYR A 227 -6.80 33.97 -11.70
C TYR A 227 -6.93 33.37 -13.10
N GLY A 228 -7.68 34.03 -13.98
CA GLY A 228 -7.85 33.59 -15.37
C GLY A 228 -6.56 33.66 -16.22
N SER A 229 -5.56 34.43 -15.79
CA SER A 229 -4.25 34.53 -16.45
C SER A 229 -3.13 34.88 -15.45
N PRO A 230 -1.84 34.66 -15.79
CA PRO A 230 -0.70 35.07 -14.97
C PRO A 230 -0.64 36.57 -14.64
N THR A 231 -1.30 37.41 -15.44
CA THR A 231 -1.31 38.87 -15.30
C THR A 231 -2.65 39.40 -14.76
N GLY A 232 -3.70 38.58 -14.68
CA GLY A 232 -5.04 39.01 -14.31
C GLY A 232 -5.18 39.37 -12.84
N THR A 233 -5.79 40.51 -12.51
CA THR A 233 -5.86 41.05 -11.14
C THR A 233 -7.14 40.67 -10.38
N SER A 234 -8.16 40.15 -11.08
CA SER A 234 -9.43 39.73 -10.48
C SER A 234 -9.40 38.23 -10.17
N SER A 235 -9.57 37.89 -8.88
CA SER A 235 -9.61 36.49 -8.44
C SER A 235 -10.82 35.78 -9.06
N THR A 236 -10.59 34.61 -9.63
CA THR A 236 -11.62 33.74 -10.24
C THR A 236 -11.96 32.55 -9.36
N GLY A 237 -11.23 32.36 -8.26
CA GLY A 237 -11.39 31.19 -7.40
C GLY A 237 -10.36 31.08 -6.29
N THR A 238 -10.31 29.91 -5.66
CA THR A 238 -9.38 29.59 -4.57
C THR A 238 -8.82 28.19 -4.76
N LEU A 239 -7.50 28.05 -4.66
CA LEU A 239 -6.80 26.79 -4.46
C LEU A 239 -6.52 26.63 -2.96
N TYR A 240 -6.99 25.56 -2.35
CA TYR A 240 -6.81 25.33 -0.94
C TYR A 240 -5.38 24.90 -0.60
N LYS A 241 -5.00 25.19 0.64
CA LYS A 241 -3.72 24.78 1.21
C LYS A 241 -3.56 23.26 1.14
N GLY A 242 -2.40 22.80 0.72
CA GLY A 242 -2.02 21.39 0.77
C GLY A 242 -1.31 20.93 -0.50
N THR A 243 -1.28 19.62 -0.71
CA THR A 243 -0.70 19.03 -1.91
C THR A 243 -1.68 19.12 -3.08
N ASN A 244 -1.29 19.91 -4.08
CA ASN A 244 -2.02 20.23 -5.30
C ASN A 244 -1.24 19.77 -6.54
N TYR A 245 -1.90 19.72 -7.70
CA TYR A 245 -1.23 19.50 -8.99
C TYR A 245 -1.25 20.76 -9.84
N VAL A 246 -0.26 20.95 -10.71
CA VAL A 246 -0.17 22.04 -11.68
C VAL A 246 0.30 21.50 -13.02
N PHE A 247 -0.06 22.12 -14.13
CA PHE A 247 0.22 21.58 -15.47
C PHE A 247 1.52 22.09 -16.08
N CYS A 248 1.77 23.38 -15.92
CA CYS A 248 2.91 24.09 -16.48
C CYS A 248 3.04 25.46 -15.80
N LYS A 249 4.14 26.17 -16.06
CA LYS A 249 4.41 27.51 -15.52
C LYS A 249 4.43 28.56 -16.63
N ALA A 250 4.12 29.80 -16.28
CA ALA A 250 4.32 30.96 -17.14
C ALA A 250 4.82 32.15 -16.32
N TRP A 251 5.55 33.05 -16.97
CA TRP A 251 5.95 34.30 -16.35
C TRP A 251 4.74 35.26 -16.28
N GLY A 252 4.57 35.95 -15.17
CA GLY A 252 3.46 36.88 -14.97
C GLY A 252 3.83 38.01 -14.02
N ARG A 253 2.80 38.57 -13.37
CA ARG A 253 3.02 39.65 -12.40
C ARG A 253 3.73 39.12 -11.15
N GLU A 254 4.46 39.98 -10.47
CA GLU A 254 5.04 39.65 -9.17
C GLU A 254 3.95 39.52 -8.10
N VAL A 255 4.04 38.48 -7.28
CA VAL A 255 3.38 38.42 -5.97
C VAL A 255 4.47 38.50 -4.91
N ARG A 256 4.33 39.44 -3.97
CA ARG A 256 5.35 39.73 -2.94
C ARG A 256 4.73 39.88 -1.55
N SER A 257 5.46 39.39 -0.55
CA SER A 257 5.28 39.77 0.85
C SER A 257 6.66 39.89 1.50
N GLY A 258 7.03 41.10 1.92
CA GLY A 258 8.39 41.37 2.42
C GLY A 258 9.48 41.02 1.40
N SER A 259 10.47 40.23 1.82
CA SER A 259 11.56 39.76 0.95
C SER A 259 11.18 38.56 0.07
N SER A 260 10.03 37.93 0.31
CA SER A 260 9.57 36.76 -0.44
C SER A 260 8.74 37.22 -1.63
N PHE A 261 9.08 36.73 -2.83
CA PHE A 261 8.38 37.08 -4.06
C PHE A 261 8.45 35.98 -5.11
N ASN A 262 7.50 35.98 -6.05
CA ASN A 262 7.56 35.07 -7.20
C ASN A 262 6.82 35.65 -8.43
N HIS A 263 7.46 35.55 -9.59
CA HIS A 263 6.90 35.90 -10.90
C HIS A 263 6.34 34.70 -11.66
N TRP A 264 6.61 33.47 -11.21
CA TRP A 264 6.05 32.28 -11.83
C TRP A 264 4.59 32.07 -11.41
N TRP A 265 3.77 31.78 -12.40
CA TRP A 265 2.38 31.40 -12.27
C TRP A 265 2.20 29.98 -12.75
N LEU A 266 1.45 29.18 -11.99
CA LEU A 266 1.26 27.75 -12.22
C LEU A 266 -0.17 27.51 -12.67
N LYS A 267 -0.34 26.86 -13.82
CA LYS A 267 -1.68 26.50 -14.32
C LYS A 267 -2.21 25.31 -13.53
N THR A 268 -3.44 25.36 -13.04
CA THR A 268 -4.05 24.35 -12.15
C THR A 268 -5.56 24.30 -12.33
N ASP A 269 -6.21 23.28 -11.78
CA ASP A 269 -7.64 23.29 -11.52
C ASP A 269 -7.85 23.59 -10.02
N PRO A 270 -8.46 24.73 -9.65
CA PRO A 270 -8.67 25.12 -8.26
C PRO A 270 -9.82 24.34 -7.60
N ASP A 271 -9.87 24.34 -6.26
CA ASP A 271 -10.98 23.77 -5.50
C ASP A 271 -12.28 24.56 -5.66
N VAL A 272 -12.17 25.88 -5.80
CA VAL A 272 -13.30 26.81 -6.04
C VAL A 272 -13.01 27.62 -7.29
N GLY A 273 -13.94 27.64 -8.23
CA GLY A 273 -13.83 28.37 -9.49
C GLY A 273 -13.73 27.47 -10.72
N PRO A 274 -13.60 28.05 -11.92
CA PRO A 274 -13.46 27.28 -13.16
C PRO A 274 -12.12 26.52 -13.20
N ALA A 275 -12.02 25.49 -14.02
CA ALA A 275 -10.77 24.76 -14.29
C ALA A 275 -9.75 25.62 -15.07
N GLY A 276 -8.49 25.20 -15.11
CA GLY A 276 -7.43 25.80 -15.93
C GLY A 276 -7.00 27.21 -15.52
N GLN A 277 -7.11 27.54 -14.23
CA GLN A 277 -6.74 28.84 -13.67
C GLN A 277 -5.26 28.88 -13.28
N TRP A 278 -4.81 30.05 -12.84
CA TRP A 278 -3.42 30.32 -12.50
C TRP A 278 -3.28 30.69 -11.04
N VAL A 279 -2.36 30.02 -10.35
CA VAL A 279 -1.96 30.34 -8.97
C VAL A 279 -0.50 30.80 -8.96
N SER A 280 -0.14 31.76 -8.12
CA SER A 280 1.26 32.19 -8.01
C SER A 280 2.11 31.12 -7.34
N ALA A 281 3.31 30.86 -7.87
CA ALA A 281 4.32 30.01 -7.23
C ALA A 281 4.87 30.61 -5.92
N TYR A 282 4.50 31.85 -5.59
CA TYR A 282 4.75 32.43 -4.27
C TYR A 282 4.22 31.52 -3.15
N TYR A 283 3.13 30.79 -3.37
CA TYR A 283 2.52 29.93 -2.36
C TYR A 283 3.23 28.58 -2.15
N LEU A 284 4.27 28.27 -2.91
CA LEU A 284 4.98 26.98 -2.81
C LEU A 284 5.76 26.87 -1.49
N SER A 285 5.55 25.76 -0.77
CA SER A 285 6.11 25.56 0.57
C SER A 285 7.61 25.27 0.61
N ARG A 286 8.22 24.95 -0.54
CA ARG A 286 9.56 24.32 -0.60
C ARG A 286 10.63 25.18 -1.28
N TRP A 287 10.24 26.20 -2.03
CA TRP A 287 11.12 26.87 -2.98
C TRP A 287 11.27 28.36 -2.68
N GLY A 288 12.44 28.90 -3.00
CA GLY A 288 12.74 30.31 -2.84
C GLY A 288 12.15 31.19 -3.94
N ASN A 289 12.55 32.46 -3.94
CA ASN A 289 12.05 33.46 -4.88
C ASN A 289 12.32 33.07 -6.34
N ASP A 290 11.33 33.32 -7.20
CA ASP A 290 11.37 33.01 -8.65
C ASP A 290 11.78 31.57 -9.00
N VAL A 291 11.44 30.62 -8.12
CA VAL A 291 11.56 29.18 -8.38
C VAL A 291 10.18 28.56 -8.53
N ALA A 292 10.03 27.73 -9.57
CA ALA A 292 8.83 26.95 -9.84
C ALA A 292 9.24 25.50 -10.13
N LYS A 293 9.33 24.72 -9.06
CA LYS A 293 9.64 23.29 -9.09
C LYS A 293 8.51 22.51 -8.44
N ASP A 294 8.33 21.27 -8.86
CA ASP A 294 7.44 20.34 -8.17
C ASP A 294 8.01 19.95 -6.79
N ASN A 295 7.30 19.14 -6.02
CA ASN A 295 7.71 18.71 -4.68
C ASN A 295 9.01 17.90 -4.64
N ASN A 296 9.50 17.43 -5.77
CA ASN A 296 10.70 16.60 -5.93
C ASN A 296 11.87 17.39 -6.51
N GLY A 297 11.69 18.68 -6.78
CA GLY A 297 12.72 19.54 -7.35
C GLY A 297 12.79 19.50 -8.88
N ALA A 298 11.86 18.81 -9.56
CA ALA A 298 11.75 18.86 -11.01
C ALA A 298 11.23 20.24 -11.45
N VAL A 299 11.89 20.86 -12.42
CA VAL A 299 11.45 22.14 -12.97
C VAL A 299 10.12 21.93 -13.68
N ILE A 300 9.11 22.70 -13.30
CA ILE A 300 7.80 22.71 -13.96
C ILE A 300 8.02 23.26 -15.37
N ARG A 301 7.57 22.55 -16.42
CA ARG A 301 7.75 23.01 -17.81
C ARG A 301 6.99 24.30 -18.08
N ASP A 302 7.42 25.05 -19.08
CA ASP A 302 6.68 26.20 -19.57
C ASP A 302 5.36 25.78 -20.24
N CYS A 303 4.35 26.65 -20.07
CA CYS A 303 3.23 26.77 -20.97
C CYS A 303 3.67 27.63 -22.17
#